data_AF-A0A1D2MBN7-F1
#
_entry.id   AF-A0A1D2MBN7-F1
#
_cell.length_a   1.000
_cell.length_b   1.000
_cell.length_c   1.000
_cell.angle_alpha   90.00
_cell.angle_beta   90.00
_cell.angle_gamma   90.00
#
_symmetry.space_group_name_H-M   'P 1'
#
loop_
_entity.id
_entity.type
_entity.pdbx_description
1 polymer ?
#
loop_
_entity_poly.entity_id
_entity_poly.type
_entity_poly.pdbx_seq_one_letter_code
_entity_poly.pdbx_strand_id
1 'polypeptide(L)' 'MNALADTFVEKKYPGVLVPYKCDVSKDEELEKMFEWIENHHGGVDVCVNNAGFSYDKPLLEITGDEMRAMLDVNVSR' A
#
# COMPACT_ATOMS: atom_id res chain seq x y z
N MET A 1 -6.66 1.08 -10.78
CA MET A 1 -6.85 2.03 -9.65
C MET A 1 -8.09 2.91 -9.88
N ASN A 2 -8.21 3.58 -11.03
CA ASN A 2 -9.34 4.50 -11.29
C ASN A 2 -10.73 3.84 -11.25
N ALA A 3 -10.86 2.61 -11.76
CA ALA A 3 -12.15 1.90 -11.78
C ALA A 3 -12.83 1.75 -10.39
N LEU A 4 -12.05 1.63 -9.30
CA LEU A 4 -12.60 1.55 -7.94
C LEU A 4 -13.14 2.92 -7.49
N ALA A 5 -12.44 4.00 -7.80
CA ALA A 5 -12.88 5.36 -7.52
C ALA A 5 -14.14 5.71 -8.32
N ASP A 6 -14.19 5.32 -9.59
CA ASP A 6 -15.38 5.47 -10.43
C ASP A 6 -16.58 4.74 -9.81
N THR A 7 -16.38 3.48 -9.39
CA THR A 7 -17.43 2.68 -8.70
C THR A 7 -17.88 3.33 -7.38
N PHE A 8 -16.96 3.94 -6.62
CA PHE A 8 -17.26 4.61 -5.36
C PHE A 8 -18.23 5.78 -5.57
N VAL A 9 -17.98 6.57 -6.62
CA VAL A 9 -18.85 7.68 -7.04
C VAL A 9 -20.18 7.18 -7.57
N GLU A 10 -20.19 6.16 -8.44
CA GLU A 10 -21.42 5.56 -8.97
C GLU A 10 -22.35 5.04 -7.88
N LYS A 11 -21.77 4.39 -6.86
CA LYS A 11 -22.51 3.87 -5.69
C LYS A 11 -22.88 4.94 -4.66
N LYS A 12 -22.45 6.20 -4.85
CA LYS A 12 -22.77 7.35 -4.00
C LYS A 12 -22.43 7.13 -2.53
N TYR A 13 -21.30 6.47 -2.25
CA TYR A 13 -20.82 6.37 -0.88
C TYR A 13 -20.43 7.76 -0.35
N PRO A 14 -20.65 8.03 0.94
CA PRO A 14 -20.19 9.28 1.55
C PRO A 14 -18.67 9.31 1.62
N GLY A 15 -18.09 10.52 1.50
CA GLY A 15 -16.64 10.75 1.55
C GLY A 15 -15.99 10.83 0.17
N VAL A 16 -14.66 10.83 0.15
CA VAL A 16 -13.84 10.92 -1.07
C VAL A 16 -12.87 9.75 -1.10
N LEU A 17 -12.78 9.06 -2.23
CA LEU A 17 -11.79 8.02 -2.48
C LEU A 17 -10.80 8.53 -3.52
N VAL A 18 -9.53 8.69 -3.13
CA VAL A 18 -8.45 9.10 -4.05
C VAL A 18 -7.50 7.92 -4.26
N PRO A 19 -7.39 7.37 -5.49
CA PRO A 19 -6.40 6.36 -5.78
C PRO A 19 -5.00 7.00 -5.87
N TYR A 20 -4.03 6.43 -5.16
CA TYR A 20 -2.63 6.84 -5.21
C TYR A 20 -1.76 5.60 -5.42
N LYS A 21 -0.83 5.65 -6.38
CA LYS A 21 0.10 4.55 -6.66
C LYS A 21 1.32 4.67 -5.74
N CYS A 22 1.57 3.64 -4.95
CA CYS A 22 2.75 3.53 -4.10
C CYS A 22 3.18 2.07 -4.01
N ASP A 23 4.44 1.79 -4.28
CA ASP A 23 5.10 0.56 -3.89
C ASP A 23 5.66 0.70 -2.47
N VAL A 24 5.02 0.04 -1.50
CA VAL A 24 5.32 0.21 -0.08
C VAL A 24 6.70 -0.31 0.33
N SER A 25 7.36 -1.12 -0.51
CA SER A 25 8.75 -1.52 -0.23
C SER A 25 9.78 -0.47 -0.65
N LYS A 26 9.36 0.68 -1.18
CA LYS A 26 10.24 1.77 -1.62
C LYS A 26 10.04 3.02 -0.77
N ASP A 27 11.03 3.31 0.08
CA ASP A 27 11.05 4.48 0.97
C ASP A 27 10.71 5.79 0.22
N GLU A 28 11.30 6.03 -0.96
CA GLU A 28 11.04 7.23 -1.75
C GLU A 28 9.59 7.36 -2.24
N GLU A 29 8.90 6.25 -2.51
CA GLU A 29 7.49 6.28 -2.92
C GLU A 29 6.57 6.48 -1.71
N LEU A 30 6.93 5.94 -0.54
CA LEU A 30 6.24 6.18 0.73
C LEU A 30 6.33 7.65 1.13
N GLU A 31 7.53 8.23 1.14
CA GLU A 31 7.74 9.64 1.49
C GLU A 31 6.91 10.56 0.60
N LYS A 32 6.92 10.34 -0.72
CA LYS A 32 6.11 11.10 -1.68
C LYS A 32 4.60 10.95 -1.43
N MET A 33 4.15 9.75 -1.06
CA MET A 33 2.75 9.51 -0.75
C MET A 33 2.32 10.28 0.52
N PHE A 34 3.11 10.20 1.59
CA PHE A 34 2.79 10.90 2.84
C PHE A 34 2.89 12.42 2.70
N GLU A 35 3.88 12.94 1.97
CA GLU A 35 3.96 14.37 1.64
C GLU A 35 2.74 14.81 0.83
N TRP A 36 2.29 14.00 -0.14
CA TRP A 36 1.09 14.30 -0.89
C TRP A 36 -0.16 14.32 0.01
N ILE A 37 -0.31 13.34 0.91
CA ILE A 37 -1.44 13.29 1.86
C ILE A 37 -1.43 14.52 2.78
N GLU A 38 -0.28 14.88 3.35
CA GLU A 38 -0.14 16.06 4.20
C GLU A 38 -0.60 17.33 3.47
N ASN A 39 -0.12 17.53 2.24
CA ASN A 39 -0.43 18.72 1.44
C ASN A 39 -1.90 18.82 1.01
N HIS A 40 -2.63 17.71 0.86
CA HIS A 40 -4.01 17.69 0.34
C HIS A 40 -5.07 17.43 1.40
N HIS A 41 -4.70 16.78 2.50
CA HIS A 41 -5.62 16.29 3.53
C HIS A 41 -5.21 16.68 4.95
N GLY A 42 -4.03 17.30 5.15
CA GLY A 42 -3.55 17.75 6.46
C GLY A 42 -3.04 16.63 7.37
N GLY A 43 -2.76 15.45 6.79
CA GLY A 43 -2.16 14.31 7.50
C GLY A 43 -3.01 13.04 7.47
N VAL A 44 -2.62 12.08 8.30
CA VAL A 44 -3.26 10.75 8.42
C VAL A 44 -3.76 10.54 9.84
N ASP A 45 -5.07 10.32 10.01
CA ASP A 45 -5.65 9.91 11.28
C ASP A 45 -5.55 8.39 11.52
N VAL A 46 -5.71 7.61 10.46
CA VAL A 46 -5.71 6.14 10.50
C VAL A 46 -4.98 5.60 9.26
N CYS A 47 -4.03 4.69 9.48
CA CYS A 47 -3.35 3.95 8.42
C CYS A 47 -3.71 2.46 8.49
N VAL A 48 -4.14 1.88 7.36
CA VAL A 48 -4.45 0.44 7.25
C VAL A 48 -3.39 -0.22 6.38
N ASN A 49 -2.42 -0.89 7.02
CA ASN A 49 -1.32 -1.58 6.35
C ASN A 49 -1.80 -2.91 5.75
N ASN A 50 -2.48 -2.85 4.61
CA ASN A 50 -3.05 -4.02 3.93
C ASN A 50 -2.09 -4.67 2.92
N ALA A 51 -0.98 -4.02 2.57
CA ALA A 51 -0.02 -4.57 1.63
C ALA A 51 0.63 -5.82 2.21
N GLY A 52 0.62 -6.91 1.44
CA GLY A 52 1.34 -8.10 1.82
C GLY A 52 1.23 -9.22 0.79
N PHE A 53 2.24 -10.07 0.72
CA PHE A 53 2.24 -11.26 -0.12
C PHE A 53 3.05 -12.39 0.50
N SER A 54 2.95 -13.58 -0.08
CA SER A 54 3.74 -14.74 0.35
C SER A 54 4.15 -15.61 -0.83
N TYR A 55 5.29 -16.30 -0.69
CA TYR A 55 5.64 -17.43 -1.55
C TYR A 55 5.08 -18.71 -0.95
N ASP A 56 4.27 -19.43 -1.73
CA ASP A 56 3.69 -20.71 -1.31
C ASP A 56 4.72 -21.83 -1.50
N LYS A 57 5.59 -21.98 -0.50
CA LYS A 57 6.64 -23.01 -0.45
C LYS A 57 6.86 -23.50 0.98
N PRO A 58 7.33 -24.75 1.18
CA PRO A 58 7.86 -25.19 2.46
C PRO A 58 8.99 -24.25 2.95
N LEU A 59 9.07 -24.03 4.26
CA LEU A 59 10.04 -23.09 4.85
C LEU A 59 11.48 -23.35 4.43
N LEU A 60 11.87 -24.62 4.31
CA LEU A 60 13.23 -25.02 3.92
C LEU A 60 13.53 -24.82 2.42
N GLU A 61 12.51 -24.50 1.61
CA GLU A 61 12.61 -24.26 0.17
C GLU A 61 12.50 -22.77 -0.20
N ILE A 62 12.22 -21.90 0.77
CA ILE A 62 12.22 -20.45 0.58
C ILE A 62 13.66 -19.97 0.48
N THR A 63 13.98 -19.29 -0.62
CA THR A 63 15.30 -18.69 -0.80
C THR A 63 15.47 -17.44 0.06
N GLY A 64 16.72 -17.03 0.31
CA GLY A 64 17.00 -15.80 1.05
C GLY A 64 16.40 -14.55 0.38
N ASP A 65 16.39 -14.50 -0.95
CA ASP A 65 15.79 -13.39 -1.71
C ASP A 65 14.26 -13.37 -1.62
N GLU A 66 13.62 -14.55 -1.66
CA GLU A 66 12.18 -14.67 -1.50
C GLU A 66 11.73 -14.26 -0.08
N MET A 67 12.50 -14.66 0.94
CA MET A 67 12.26 -14.21 2.30
C MET A 67 12.43 -12.70 2.43
N ARG A 68 13.51 -12.12 1.86
CA ARG A 68 13.73 -10.68 1.84
C ARG A 68 12.58 -9.95 1.17
N ALA A 69 12.14 -10.38 0.00
CA ALA A 69 11.06 -9.73 -0.74
C ALA A 69 9.74 -9.73 0.06
N MET A 70 9.39 -10.83 0.75
CA MET A 70 8.21 -10.84 1.64
C MET A 70 8.39 -9.89 2.81
N LEU A 71 9.56 -9.85 3.45
CA LEU A 71 9.83 -8.94 4.56
C LEU A 71 9.76 -7.49 4.13
N ASP A 72 10.33 -7.16 2.97
CA ASP A 72 10.41 -5.81 2.41
C ASP A 72 9.02 -5.19 2.16
N VAL A 73 7.99 -5.99 1.90
CA VAL A 73 6.60 -5.51 1.75
C VAL A 73 5.78 -5.67 3.03
N ASN A 74 5.91 -6.79 3.74
CA ASN A 74 4.96 -7.16 4.80
C ASN A 74 5.34 -6.59 6.18
N VAL A 75 6.62 -6.34 6.43
CA VAL A 75 7.15 -6.07 7.78
C VAL A 75 8.03 -4.85 7.82
N SER A 76 8.83 -4.66 6.78
CA SER A 76 9.73 -3.53 6.67
C SER A 76 8.92 -2.25 6.49
N ARG A 77 8.75 -1.55 7.61
CA ARG A 77 8.38 -0.13 7.80
C ARG A 77 6.94 0.26 7.47
#